data_AF-A0A8E6B4K0-F1
#
_entry.id   AF-A0A8E6B4K0-F1
#
_cell.length_a   1.000
_cell.length_b   1.000
_cell.length_c   1.000
_cell.angle_alpha   90.00
_cell.angle_beta   90.00
_cell.angle_gamma   90.00
#
_symmetry.space_group_name_H-M   'P 1'
#
loop_
_entity.id
_entity.type
_entity.pdbx_description
1 polymer ?
#
loop_
_entity_poly.entity_id
_entity_poly.type
_entity_poly.pdbx_seq_one_letter_code
_entity_poly.pdbx_strand_id
1 'polypeptide(L)' 'MLPIDDEIWDDLFHGCAWSAFVEQARRGQDWPKSEVTRQRAYQLYEDELARRNRRKGKNISSG' A
#
# COMPACT_ATOMS: atom_id res chain seq x y z
N MET A 1 -20.57 16.24 -4.92
CA MET A 1 -19.36 15.81 -5.65
C MET A 1 -18.34 15.46 -4.59
N LEU A 2 -18.26 14.20 -4.17
CA LEU A 2 -17.25 13.78 -3.19
C LEU A 2 -15.88 13.81 -3.88
N PRO A 3 -14.81 14.26 -3.20
CA PRO A 3 -13.49 14.30 -3.80
C PRO A 3 -13.04 12.86 -4.10
N ILE A 4 -12.97 12.52 -5.39
CA ILE A 4 -12.50 11.21 -5.87
C ILE A 4 -11.03 10.98 -5.48
N ASP A 5 -10.30 12.06 -5.15
CA ASP A 5 -8.91 12.01 -4.70
C ASP A 5 -8.76 11.29 -3.36
N ASP A 6 -9.62 11.53 -2.37
CA ASP A 6 -9.46 10.87 -1.07
C ASP A 6 -9.68 9.36 -1.18
N GLU A 7 -10.70 8.85 -1.88
CA GLU A 7 -10.88 7.38 -2.02
C GLU A 7 -9.79 6.69 -2.87
N ILE A 8 -9.26 7.35 -3.91
CA ILE A 8 -8.18 6.79 -4.75
C ILE A 8 -6.86 6.69 -3.96
N TRP A 9 -6.58 7.66 -3.09
CA TRP A 9 -5.39 7.64 -2.23
C TRP A 9 -5.60 6.87 -0.92
N ASP A 10 -6.84 6.76 -0.43
CA ASP A 10 -7.21 6.08 0.83
C ASP A 10 -7.41 4.57 0.64
N ASP A 11 -7.62 4.11 -0.60
CA ASP A 11 -7.51 2.68 -0.90
C ASP A 11 -6.04 2.26 -0.76
N LEU A 12 -5.76 1.66 0.40
CA LEU A 12 -4.45 1.25 0.89
C LEU A 12 -3.55 0.63 -0.20
N PHE A 13 -4.15 -0.08 -1.15
CA PHE A 13 -3.45 -0.69 -2.25
C PHE A 13 -2.77 0.32 -3.19
N HIS A 14 -3.39 1.46 -3.49
CA HIS A 14 -2.81 2.50 -4.37
C HIS A 14 -1.60 3.16 -3.73
N GLY A 15 -1.65 3.45 -2.42
CA GLY A 15 -0.48 3.92 -1.66
C GLY A 15 0.67 2.92 -1.66
N CYS A 16 0.36 1.63 -1.53
CA CYS A 16 1.34 0.55 -1.65
C CYS A 16 1.91 0.42 -3.07
N ALA A 17 1.08 0.58 -4.11
CA ALA A 17 1.51 0.53 -5.50
C ALA A 17 2.44 1.68 -5.88
N TRP A 18 2.11 2.91 -5.44
CA TRP A 18 2.98 4.07 -5.62
C TRP A 18 4.33 3.88 -4.92
N SER A 19 4.31 3.41 -3.67
CA SER A 19 5.53 3.13 -2.90
C SER A 19 6.42 2.09 -3.60
N ALA A 20 5.82 1.01 -4.09
CA ALA A 20 6.52 -0.03 -4.84
C ALA A 20 7.13 0.48 -6.16
N PHE A 21 6.42 1.36 -6.87
CA PHE A 21 6.89 1.98 -8.11
C PHE A 21 8.12 2.86 -7.84
N VAL A 22 8.03 3.73 -6.83
CA VAL A 22 9.14 4.61 -6.43
C VAL A 22 10.34 3.81 -5.94
N GLU A 23 10.13 2.75 -5.15
CA GLU A 23 11.23 1.86 -4.73
C GLU A 23 11.98 1.25 -5.91
N GLN A 24 11.26 0.79 -6.94
CA GLN A 24 11.90 0.25 -8.14
C GLN A 24 12.59 1.30 -8.99
N ALA A 25 11.94 2.45 -9.19
CA ALA A 25 12.52 3.57 -9.94
C ALA A 25 13.80 4.12 -9.30
N ARG A 26 13.94 3.98 -7.97
CA ARG A 26 15.15 4.38 -7.24
C ARG A 26 16.27 3.32 -7.28
N ARG A 27 15.93 2.05 -7.49
CA ARG A 27 16.89 0.93 -7.50
C ARG A 27 17.43 0.60 -8.89
N GLY A 28 16.67 0.91 -9.94
CA GLY A 28 17.06 0.67 -11.33
C GLY A 28 17.31 1.96 -12.10
N GLN A 29 18.21 1.90 -13.09
CA GLN A 29 18.36 2.96 -14.08
C GLN A 29 17.28 2.87 -15.19
N ASP A 30 16.52 1.78 -15.20
CA ASP A 30 15.46 1.46 -16.16
C ASP A 30 14.05 1.68 -15.59
N TRP A 31 13.08 1.80 -16.49
CA TRP A 31 11.67 1.94 -16.14
C TRP A 31 11.18 0.77 -15.26
N PRO A 32 10.43 1.03 -14.18
CA PRO A 32 9.91 -0.01 -13.30
C PRO A 32 9.13 -1.08 -14.06
N LYS A 33 9.39 -2.35 -13.75
CA LYS A 33 8.68 -3.45 -14.39
C LYS A 33 7.33 -3.63 -13.72
N SER A 34 6.26 -3.50 -14.50
CA SER A 34 4.88 -3.52 -13.99
C SER A 34 4.57 -4.75 -13.13
N GLU A 35 5.05 -5.93 -13.51
CA GLU A 35 4.83 -7.16 -12.72
C GLU A 35 5.56 -7.15 -11.37
N VAL A 36 6.80 -6.68 -11.34
CA VAL A 36 7.60 -6.58 -10.10
C VAL A 36 6.98 -5.53 -9.18
N THR A 37 6.50 -4.42 -9.75
CA THR A 37 5.83 -3.34 -8.99
C THR A 37 4.55 -3.85 -8.37
N ARG A 38 3.76 -4.60 -9.15
CA ARG A 38 2.52 -5.20 -8.66
C ARG A 38 2.78 -6.21 -7.54
N GLN A 39 3.75 -7.11 -7.69
CA GLN A 39 4.10 -8.07 -6.63
C GLN A 39 4.52 -7.37 -5.34
N ARG A 40 5.34 -6.32 -5.45
CA ARG A 40 5.79 -5.54 -4.30
C ARG A 40 4.65 -4.75 -3.65
N ALA A 41 3.74 -4.21 -4.45
CA ALA A 41 2.54 -3.53 -3.97
C ALA A 41 1.65 -4.46 -3.14
N TYR A 42 1.42 -5.69 -3.60
CA TYR A 42 0.64 -6.68 -2.85
C TYR A 42 1.30 -7.03 -1.52
N GLN A 43 2.61 -7.24 -1.48
CA GLN A 43 3.33 -7.51 -0.22
C GLN A 43 3.16 -6.37 0.80
N LEU A 44 3.29 -5.12 0.35
CA LEU A 44 3.11 -3.94 1.20
C LEU A 44 1.67 -3.82 1.70
N TYR A 45 0.70 -4.12 0.83
CA TYR A 45 -0.72 -4.12 1.17
C TYR A 45 -1.04 -5.17 2.24
N GLU A 46 -0.57 -6.40 2.08
CA GLU A 46 -0.81 -7.48 3.05
C GLU A 46 -0.17 -7.19 4.42
N ASP A 47 1.05 -6.64 4.46
CA ASP A 47 1.71 -6.27 5.71
C ASP A 47 0.95 -5.15 6.44
N GLU A 48 0.54 -4.12 5.72
CA GLU A 48 -0.22 -3.01 6.30
C GLU A 48 -1.63 -3.44 6.72
N LEU A 49 -2.29 -4.33 5.98
CA LEU A 49 -3.56 -4.94 6.36
C LEU A 49 -3.41 -5.78 7.64
N ALA A 50 -2.36 -6.60 7.73
CA ALA A 50 -2.05 -7.35 8.94
C ALA A 50 -1.74 -6.41 10.13
N ARG A 51 -1.08 -5.28 9.90
CA ARG A 51 -0.83 -4.24 10.91
C ARG A 51 -2.13 -3.58 11.38
N ARG A 52 -3.01 -3.20 10.46
CA ARG A 52 -4.33 -2.61 10.75
C ARG A 52 -5.21 -3.60 11.55
N ASN A 53 -5.24 -4.86 11.16
CA ASN A 53 -5.98 -5.91 11.87
C ASN A 53 -5.44 -6.14 13.30
N ARG A 54 -4.11 -6.16 13.48
CA ARG A 54 -3.49 -6.23 14.81
C ARG A 54 -3.84 -5.02 15.69
N ARG A 55 -3.87 -3.81 15.14
CA ARG A 55 -4.30 -2.59 15.85
C ARG A 55 -5.77 -2.66 16.25
N LYS A 56 -6.64 -3.09 15.34
CA LYS A 56 -8.08 -3.26 15.60
C LYS A 56 -8.33 -4.29 16.71
N GLY A 57 -7.62 -5.42 16.71
CA GLY A 57 -7.72 -6.43 17.79
C GLY A 57 -7.27 -5.93 19.17
N LYS A 58 -6.25 -5.06 19.23
CA LYS A 58 -5.80 -4.44 20.49
C LYS A 58 -6.78 -3.41 21.05
N ASN A 59 -7.50 -2.69 20.18
CA ASN A 59 -8.45 -1.67 20.62
C ASN A 59 -9.73 -2.24 21.24
N ILE A 60 -10.02 -3.54 21.04
CA ILE A 60 -11.22 -4.22 21.57
C ILE A 60 -10.96 -4.81 22.97
N SER A 61 -9.69 -4.93 23.38
CA SER A 61 -9.26 -5.55 24.64
C SER A 61 -8.89 -4.55 25.75
N SER A 62 -9.12 -3.25 25.52
CA SER A 62 -8.86 -2.17 26.49
C SER A 62 -10.12 -1.36 26.86
N GLY A 63 -11.32 -1.92 26.64
CA GLY A 63 -12.60 -1.34 27.04
C GLY A 63 -13.20 -2.04 28.25
#